data_AF-A0A935HK34-F1
#
_entry.id   AF-A0A935HK34-F1
#
_cell.length_a   1.000
_cell.length_b   1.000
_cell.length_c   1.000
_cell.angle_alpha   90.00
_cell.angle_beta   90.00
_cell.angle_gamma   90.00
#
_symmetry.space_group_name_H-M   'P 1'
#
loop_
_entity.id
_entity.type
_entity.pdbx_description
1 polymer ?
#
loop_
_entity_poly.entity_id
_entity_poly.type
_entity_poly.pdbx_seq_one_letter_code
_entity_poly.pdbx_strand_id
1 'polypeptide(L)'
;MYNLAEQNFGETAQISSVALFDTSTYYNWINEVRTYMTTERNKITYFVVDDDYFNSEYNTLRPYYHTHYNEMGNVPPDSTTSFFTKKALLRDFIVLGEEDLGNAVTDLISVSGTKFTVDTADIISRHKASNGIVYRVRKLSVEITDRIKEIKVLGASPVGYRQNDKRGNTFFRDKRDTLGNLYSDLEVYDHKVTSFYVKYRASNANSIRYKVYGRGILGLAGDPQTAAFTQNVYFFNPAAVSTVEVNLYNKPVVNSTGANAAFMPWAVTMLNHDEVYLGEVVQDEFGALPFLVMCAGTGPIIIEYLRFVPVIQ
;
A
#
# COMPACT_ATOMS: atom_id res chain seq x y z
N MET A 1 -10.91 26.37 -6.66
CA MET A 1 -9.78 26.01 -7.57
C MET A 1 -10.25 25.19 -8.77
N TYR A 2 -11.08 24.15 -8.58
CA TYR A 2 -11.54 23.30 -9.68
C TYR A 2 -12.09 24.08 -10.88
N ASN A 3 -13.04 25.00 -10.68
CA ASN A 3 -13.62 25.79 -11.76
C ASN A 3 -12.57 26.64 -12.52
N LEU A 4 -11.52 27.12 -11.83
CA LEU A 4 -10.42 27.84 -12.47
C LEU A 4 -9.63 26.89 -13.38
N ALA A 5 -9.30 25.70 -12.88
CA ALA A 5 -8.56 24.70 -13.66
C ALA A 5 -9.39 24.20 -14.86
N GLU A 6 -10.68 23.99 -14.68
CA GLU A 6 -11.63 23.63 -15.75
C GLU A 6 -11.75 24.73 -16.80
N GLN A 7 -11.92 25.99 -16.38
CA GLN A 7 -12.06 27.12 -17.30
C GLN A 7 -10.80 27.37 -18.14
N ASN A 8 -9.61 27.20 -17.56
CA ASN A 8 -8.35 27.51 -18.23
C ASN A 8 -7.70 26.30 -18.91
N PHE A 9 -7.99 25.08 -18.47
CA PHE A 9 -7.29 23.87 -18.88
C PHE A 9 -8.22 22.67 -19.09
N GLY A 10 -9.53 22.89 -19.25
CA GLY A 10 -10.53 21.81 -19.40
C GLY A 10 -10.26 20.84 -20.54
N GLU A 11 -9.61 21.30 -21.60
CA GLU A 11 -9.25 20.47 -22.77
C GLU A 11 -8.06 19.53 -22.53
N THR A 12 -7.31 19.71 -21.44
CA THR A 12 -6.18 18.82 -21.12
C THR A 12 -6.68 17.43 -20.70
N ALA A 13 -5.90 16.40 -21.04
CA ALA A 13 -6.17 15.01 -20.68
C ALA A 13 -6.26 14.82 -19.16
N GLN A 14 -5.47 15.58 -18.40
CA GLN A 14 -5.49 15.58 -16.93
C GLN A 14 -6.83 16.08 -16.39
N ILE A 15 -7.28 17.28 -16.77
CA ILE A 15 -8.51 17.87 -16.24
C ILE A 15 -9.75 17.12 -16.74
N SER A 16 -9.76 16.70 -18.00
CA SER A 16 -10.78 15.80 -18.52
C SER A 16 -10.86 14.50 -17.72
N SER A 17 -9.71 13.94 -17.31
CA SER A 17 -9.69 12.75 -16.45
C SER A 17 -10.28 13.02 -15.08
N VAL A 18 -10.10 14.20 -14.48
CA VAL A 18 -10.75 14.57 -13.21
C VAL A 18 -12.28 14.57 -13.35
N ALA A 19 -12.81 15.08 -14.47
CA ALA A 19 -14.25 15.16 -14.74
C ALA A 19 -14.91 13.78 -14.93
N LEU A 20 -14.19 12.80 -15.47
CA LEU A 20 -14.71 11.43 -15.66
C LEU A 20 -15.08 10.72 -14.35
N PHE A 21 -14.48 11.13 -13.23
CA PHE A 21 -14.81 10.62 -11.90
C PHE A 21 -16.04 11.29 -11.26
N ASP A 22 -16.68 12.26 -11.92
CA ASP A 22 -17.81 13.04 -11.41
C ASP A 22 -19.18 12.56 -11.94
N THR A 23 -19.27 11.31 -12.39
CA THR A 23 -20.52 10.76 -12.95
C THR A 23 -21.48 10.29 -11.85
N SER A 24 -22.77 10.55 -12.06
CA SER A 24 -23.89 10.28 -11.15
C SER A 24 -24.14 8.81 -10.79
N THR A 25 -23.28 7.89 -11.21
CA THR A 25 -23.40 6.45 -10.93
C THR A 25 -22.58 6.04 -9.70
N TYR A 26 -21.60 6.88 -9.30
CA TYR A 26 -20.68 6.62 -8.18
C TYR A 26 -20.86 7.64 -7.04
N TYR A 27 -22.11 7.91 -6.64
CA TYR A 27 -22.51 8.96 -5.68
C TYR A 27 -21.81 8.96 -4.30
N ASN A 28 -21.14 7.88 -3.89
CA ASN A 28 -20.36 7.83 -2.64
C ASN A 28 -18.87 8.14 -2.81
N TRP A 29 -18.41 8.35 -4.04
CA TRP A 29 -17.03 8.66 -4.41
C TRP A 29 -16.95 10.03 -5.09
N ILE A 30 -17.66 11.04 -4.55
CA ILE A 30 -17.33 12.45 -4.88
C ILE A 30 -15.82 12.57 -4.70
N ASN A 31 -15.17 12.81 -5.83
CA ASN A 31 -13.84 12.32 -6.09
C ASN A 31 -12.86 12.86 -5.03
N GLU A 32 -12.11 11.97 -4.37
CA GLU A 32 -11.11 12.37 -3.35
C GLU A 32 -10.20 13.48 -3.90
N VAL A 33 -9.87 13.40 -5.20
CA VAL A 33 -9.14 14.42 -5.98
C VAL A 33 -9.90 15.75 -6.10
N ARG A 34 -11.18 15.72 -6.48
CA ARG A 34 -12.01 16.94 -6.65
C ARG A 34 -12.28 17.61 -5.32
N THR A 35 -12.49 16.83 -4.25
CA THR A 35 -12.73 17.32 -2.89
C THR A 35 -11.62 18.25 -2.41
N TYR A 36 -10.35 17.95 -2.71
CA TYR A 36 -9.24 18.86 -2.40
C TYR A 36 -9.35 20.20 -3.13
N MET A 37 -9.85 20.21 -4.37
CA MET A 37 -9.94 21.41 -5.21
C MET A 37 -11.20 22.26 -5.01
N THR A 38 -12.28 21.68 -4.48
CA THR A 38 -13.56 22.36 -4.22
C THR A 38 -13.73 22.80 -2.77
N THR A 39 -13.04 22.17 -1.82
CA THR A 39 -13.12 22.54 -0.40
C THR A 39 -12.30 23.80 -0.14
N GLU A 40 -12.94 24.88 0.31
CA GLU A 40 -12.25 26.17 0.56
C GLU A 40 -11.42 26.19 1.85
N ARG A 41 -11.67 25.26 2.77
CA ARG A 41 -10.98 25.19 4.07
C ARG A 41 -9.50 24.81 3.94
N ASN A 42 -9.12 24.09 2.90
CA ASN A 42 -7.76 23.64 2.67
C ASN A 42 -7.11 24.49 1.58
N LYS A 43 -5.96 25.08 1.89
CA LYS A 43 -5.10 25.70 0.89
C LYS A 43 -4.27 24.61 0.21
N ILE A 44 -4.24 24.60 -1.12
CA ILE A 44 -3.50 23.61 -1.91
C ILE A 44 -2.72 24.26 -3.05
N THR A 45 -1.69 23.57 -3.51
CA THR A 45 -1.01 23.87 -4.77
C THR A 45 -1.30 22.74 -5.74
N TYR A 46 -1.83 23.08 -6.92
CA TYR A 46 -2.21 22.11 -7.94
C TYR A 46 -1.37 22.29 -9.20
N PHE A 47 -0.87 21.19 -9.75
CA PHE A 47 -0.06 21.17 -10.94
C PHE A 47 -0.87 20.66 -12.13
N VAL A 48 -0.90 21.43 -13.20
CA VAL A 48 -1.43 21.01 -14.50
C VAL A 48 -0.26 20.77 -15.44
N VAL A 49 -0.10 19.52 -15.89
CA VAL A 49 1.04 19.08 -16.72
C VAL A 49 0.69 19.06 -18.21
N ASP A 50 1.68 18.87 -19.09
CA ASP A 50 1.42 18.61 -20.51
C ASP A 50 0.74 17.25 -20.70
N ASP A 51 -0.10 17.13 -21.73
CA ASP A 51 -0.83 15.88 -22.02
C ASP A 51 0.11 14.72 -22.35
N ASP A 52 1.19 14.99 -23.11
CA ASP A 52 2.20 13.98 -23.43
C ASP A 52 2.84 13.42 -22.16
N TYR A 53 3.17 14.29 -21.21
CA TYR A 53 3.71 13.89 -19.91
C TYR A 53 2.66 13.14 -19.08
N PHE A 54 1.42 13.64 -19.00
CA PHE A 54 0.35 12.93 -18.28
C PHE A 54 0.15 11.50 -18.80
N ASN A 55 0.12 11.34 -20.13
CA ASN A 55 -0.06 10.05 -20.77
C ASN A 55 1.15 9.12 -20.58
N SER A 56 2.37 9.66 -20.61
CA SER A 56 3.57 8.86 -20.33
C SER A 56 3.56 8.34 -18.89
N GLU A 57 3.26 9.20 -17.92
CA GLU A 57 3.20 8.81 -16.50
C GLU A 57 2.10 7.79 -16.24
N TYR A 58 0.93 7.96 -16.87
CA TYR A 58 -0.16 6.99 -16.81
C TYR A 58 0.30 5.61 -17.31
N ASN A 59 0.97 5.56 -18.48
CA ASN A 59 1.44 4.30 -19.05
C ASN A 59 2.51 3.63 -18.20
N THR A 60 3.40 4.40 -17.57
CA THR A 60 4.40 3.91 -16.61
C THR A 60 3.75 3.30 -15.37
N LEU A 61 2.67 3.91 -14.85
CA LEU A 61 2.00 3.44 -13.64
C LEU A 61 1.03 2.29 -13.87
N ARG A 62 0.41 2.23 -15.06
CA ARG A 62 -0.67 1.29 -15.37
C ARG A 62 -0.37 -0.18 -15.01
N PRO A 63 0.84 -0.74 -15.25
CA PRO A 63 1.15 -2.11 -14.86
C PRO A 63 0.99 -2.39 -13.36
N TYR A 64 1.32 -1.42 -12.51
CA TYR A 64 1.28 -1.56 -11.04
C TYR A 64 -0.14 -1.48 -10.45
N TYR A 65 -1.12 -1.05 -11.24
CA TYR A 65 -2.52 -0.89 -10.86
C TYR A 65 -3.47 -1.86 -11.59
N HIS A 66 -2.93 -2.89 -12.23
CA HIS A 66 -3.70 -3.90 -12.97
C HIS A 66 -4.70 -4.67 -12.07
N THR A 67 -5.93 -4.91 -12.52
CA THR A 67 -6.98 -5.66 -11.79
C THR A 67 -7.56 -6.82 -12.60
N HIS A 68 -8.11 -7.88 -11.94
CA HIS A 68 -8.62 -9.13 -12.56
C HIS A 68 -9.85 -9.01 -13.49
N TYR A 69 -10.30 -7.82 -13.90
CA TYR A 69 -11.58 -7.76 -14.61
C TYR A 69 -11.50 -8.52 -15.96
N ASN A 70 -12.20 -9.67 -16.04
CA ASN A 70 -12.16 -10.58 -17.18
C ASN A 70 -13.23 -10.18 -18.23
N GLU A 71 -12.78 -9.89 -19.45
CA GLU A 71 -13.55 -9.40 -20.60
C GLU A 71 -14.37 -10.49 -21.34
N MET A 72 -14.79 -11.57 -20.68
CA MET A 72 -15.68 -12.57 -21.29
C MET A 72 -17.15 -12.18 -21.10
N GLY A 73 -17.54 -11.11 -21.79
CA GLY A 73 -18.90 -10.60 -21.96
C GLY A 73 -18.80 -9.27 -22.70
N ASN A 74 -19.80 -8.92 -23.52
CA ASN A 74 -19.86 -7.63 -24.25
C ASN A 74 -19.91 -6.42 -23.28
N VAL A 75 -18.83 -6.15 -22.56
CA VAL A 75 -18.72 -5.17 -21.47
C VAL A 75 -17.42 -4.39 -21.66
N PRO A 76 -17.39 -3.07 -21.41
CA PRO A 76 -16.30 -2.18 -21.82
C PRO A 76 -14.91 -2.60 -21.30
N PRO A 77 -13.81 -2.19 -21.99
CA PRO A 77 -12.44 -2.45 -21.57
C PRO A 77 -12.17 -2.00 -20.13
N ASP A 78 -11.36 -2.77 -19.39
CA ASP A 78 -11.11 -2.67 -17.93
C ASP A 78 -11.12 -1.24 -17.36
N SER A 79 -12.31 -0.81 -16.95
CA SER A 79 -12.55 0.51 -16.36
C SER A 79 -11.92 0.66 -14.97
N THR A 80 -11.61 -0.44 -14.29
CA THR A 80 -11.07 -0.47 -12.93
C THR A 80 -9.57 -0.21 -12.88
N THR A 81 -8.76 -0.84 -13.75
CA THR A 81 -7.32 -0.52 -13.85
C THR A 81 -7.11 0.94 -14.22
N SER A 82 -7.84 1.42 -15.23
CA SER A 82 -7.78 2.83 -15.67
C SER A 82 -8.18 3.77 -14.54
N PHE A 83 -9.24 3.44 -13.81
CA PHE A 83 -9.70 4.19 -12.65
C PHE A 83 -8.63 4.29 -11.56
N PHE A 84 -8.06 3.17 -11.10
CA PHE A 84 -7.07 3.19 -10.02
C PHE A 84 -5.75 3.86 -10.43
N THR A 85 -5.30 3.64 -11.66
CA THR A 85 -4.11 4.29 -12.20
C THR A 85 -4.28 5.81 -12.26
N LYS A 86 -5.39 6.28 -12.84
CA LYS A 86 -5.69 7.72 -12.92
C LYS A 86 -5.90 8.32 -11.54
N LYS A 87 -6.58 7.61 -10.62
CA LYS A 87 -6.77 8.08 -9.24
C LYS A 87 -5.43 8.28 -8.54
N ALA A 88 -4.49 7.34 -8.67
CA ALA A 88 -3.16 7.47 -8.09
C ALA A 88 -2.40 8.66 -8.68
N LEU A 89 -2.35 8.74 -10.01
CA LEU A 89 -1.63 9.80 -10.73
C LEU A 89 -2.19 11.20 -10.45
N LEU A 90 -3.51 11.37 -10.46
CA LEU A 90 -4.14 12.68 -10.21
C LEU A 90 -3.89 13.21 -8.79
N ARG A 91 -3.69 12.33 -7.81
CA ARG A 91 -3.32 12.71 -6.44
C ARG A 91 -1.87 13.19 -6.35
N ASP A 92 -0.99 12.71 -7.21
CA ASP A 92 0.42 13.16 -7.22
C ASP A 92 0.54 14.64 -7.61
N PHE A 93 -0.42 15.19 -8.35
CA PHE A 93 -0.44 16.59 -8.78
C PHE A 93 -0.98 17.59 -7.76
N ILE A 94 -1.37 17.14 -6.57
CA ILE A 94 -1.92 18.00 -5.51
C ILE A 94 -0.94 18.02 -4.34
N VAL A 95 -0.52 19.22 -3.94
CA VAL A 95 0.29 19.48 -2.74
C VAL A 95 -0.57 20.20 -1.71
N LEU A 96 -0.44 19.81 -0.44
CA LEU A 96 -1.09 20.53 0.66
C LEU A 96 -0.31 21.79 1.01
N GLY A 97 -1.03 22.87 1.26
CA GLY A 97 -0.41 24.18 1.46
C GLY A 97 -0.44 25.02 0.20
N GLU A 98 -0.36 26.33 0.38
CA GLU A 98 -0.16 27.25 -0.73
C GLU A 98 1.34 27.48 -0.91
N GLU A 99 1.94 26.63 -1.73
CA GLU A 99 3.37 26.69 -2.05
C GLU A 99 3.65 27.71 -3.14
N ASP A 100 4.52 28.68 -2.85
CA ASP A 100 5.05 29.60 -3.85
C ASP A 100 6.39 29.08 -4.38
N LEU A 101 6.37 28.58 -5.60
CA LEU A 101 7.53 28.02 -6.28
C LEU A 101 8.46 29.15 -6.75
N GLY A 102 9.27 29.67 -5.82
CA GLY A 102 10.40 30.53 -6.13
C GLY A 102 11.51 29.78 -6.88
N ASN A 103 12.72 30.33 -6.88
CA ASN A 103 13.83 29.81 -7.72
C ASN A 103 14.47 28.48 -7.25
N ALA A 104 13.98 27.83 -6.17
CA ALA A 104 14.74 26.79 -5.47
C ALA A 104 13.91 25.65 -4.83
N VAL A 105 12.67 25.43 -5.25
CA VAL A 105 11.85 24.37 -4.64
C VAL A 105 12.22 23.00 -5.22
N THR A 106 12.91 22.17 -4.43
CA THR A 106 13.43 20.87 -4.88
C THR A 106 12.81 19.64 -4.24
N ASP A 107 11.82 19.74 -3.34
CA ASP A 107 11.31 18.56 -2.62
C ASP A 107 9.84 18.72 -2.21
N LEU A 108 8.93 18.63 -3.17
CA LEU A 108 7.49 18.68 -2.92
C LEU A 108 6.97 17.30 -2.54
N ILE A 109 5.94 17.29 -1.69
CA ILE A 109 5.23 16.07 -1.27
C ILE A 109 3.75 16.21 -1.62
N SER A 110 3.24 15.30 -2.43
CA SER A 110 1.83 15.29 -2.83
C SER A 110 0.90 14.81 -1.71
N VAL A 111 -0.42 14.89 -1.91
CA VAL A 111 -1.45 14.29 -1.01
C VAL A 111 -1.46 12.75 -1.02
N SER A 112 -0.81 12.12 -1.99
CA SER A 112 -0.49 10.68 -1.99
C SER A 112 0.82 10.39 -1.23
N GLY A 113 1.52 11.45 -0.78
CA GLY A 113 2.83 11.40 -0.14
C GLY A 113 3.97 11.14 -1.10
N THR A 114 3.75 11.27 -2.41
CA THR A 114 4.75 11.06 -3.45
C THR A 114 5.69 12.26 -3.45
N LYS A 115 7.00 12.00 -3.38
CA LYS A 115 8.01 13.06 -3.51
C LYS A 115 8.25 13.36 -4.98
N PHE A 116 8.37 14.64 -5.30
CA PHE A 116 8.70 15.08 -6.65
C PHE A 116 9.32 16.46 -6.64
N THR A 117 9.94 16.81 -7.76
CA THR A 117 10.54 18.13 -7.98
C THR A 117 9.94 18.78 -9.22
N VAL A 118 10.01 20.11 -9.27
CA VAL A 118 9.57 20.93 -10.41
C VAL A 118 10.76 21.76 -10.85
N ASP A 119 11.18 21.64 -12.11
CA ASP A 119 12.12 22.60 -12.67
C ASP A 119 11.40 23.92 -12.94
N THR A 120 11.96 25.02 -12.45
CA THR A 120 11.46 26.38 -12.73
C THR A 120 11.36 26.67 -14.22
N ALA A 121 12.22 26.07 -15.06
CA ALA A 121 12.19 26.21 -16.51
C ALA A 121 10.97 25.53 -17.16
N ASP A 122 10.36 24.57 -16.46
CA ASP A 122 9.15 23.87 -16.89
C ASP A 122 7.88 24.59 -16.43
N ILE A 123 7.96 25.61 -15.58
CA ILE A 123 6.81 26.42 -15.18
C ILE A 123 6.41 27.36 -16.32
N ILE A 124 5.19 27.18 -16.83
CA ILE A 124 4.62 27.98 -17.94
C ILE A 124 3.83 29.17 -17.38
N SER A 125 2.98 28.94 -16.38
CA SER A 125 2.18 30.01 -15.77
C SER A 125 1.69 29.66 -14.36
N ARG A 126 1.29 30.70 -13.63
CA ARG A 126 0.77 30.62 -12.26
C ARG A 126 -0.57 31.34 -12.17
N HIS A 127 -1.57 30.69 -11.59
CA HIS A 127 -2.92 31.21 -11.43
C HIS A 127 -3.35 31.12 -9.97
N LYS A 128 -3.73 32.26 -9.39
CA LYS A 128 -4.19 32.33 -8.00
C LYS A 128 -5.68 31.97 -7.92
N ALA A 129 -6.06 31.13 -6.97
CA ALA A 129 -7.45 30.77 -6.65
C ALA A 129 -7.80 31.15 -5.19
N SER A 130 -9.10 31.14 -4.85
CA SER A 130 -9.58 31.42 -3.49
C SER A 130 -9.01 30.44 -2.45
N ASN A 131 -8.78 29.18 -2.85
CA ASN A 131 -8.28 28.10 -2.02
C ASN A 131 -6.88 27.58 -2.41
N GLY A 132 -6.04 28.43 -3.03
CA GLY A 132 -4.63 28.10 -3.28
C GLY A 132 -4.08 28.61 -4.60
N ILE A 133 -3.14 27.88 -5.20
CA ILE A 133 -2.48 28.25 -6.46
C ILE A 133 -2.53 27.08 -7.45
N VAL A 134 -2.71 27.38 -8.74
CA VAL A 134 -2.56 26.44 -9.85
C VAL A 134 -1.32 26.81 -10.65
N TYR A 135 -0.40 25.86 -10.82
CA TYR A 135 0.73 26.00 -11.73
C TYR A 135 0.46 25.20 -13.01
N ARG A 136 0.66 25.83 -14.16
CA ARG A 136 0.80 25.12 -15.43
C ARG A 136 2.27 24.84 -15.64
N VAL A 137 2.65 23.57 -15.73
CA VAL A 137 4.04 23.12 -15.88
C VAL A 137 4.15 22.13 -17.03
N ARG A 138 5.30 22.02 -17.70
CA ARG A 138 5.46 20.99 -18.75
C ARG A 138 5.45 19.58 -18.18
N LYS A 139 6.26 19.36 -17.14
CA LYS A 139 6.48 18.05 -16.50
C LYS A 139 6.87 18.20 -15.04
N LEU A 140 6.84 17.07 -14.32
CA LEU A 140 7.38 16.92 -12.98
C LEU A 140 8.48 15.84 -12.99
N SER A 141 9.44 15.93 -12.10
CA SER A 141 10.44 14.87 -11.89
C SER A 141 10.03 14.03 -10.70
N VAL A 142 9.60 12.79 -10.98
CA VAL A 142 9.06 11.86 -9.99
C VAL A 142 9.70 10.50 -10.20
N GLU A 143 10.25 9.91 -9.13
CA GLU A 143 10.77 8.55 -9.17
C GLU A 143 9.65 7.54 -8.90
N ILE A 144 9.70 6.39 -9.58
CA ILE A 144 8.70 5.33 -9.39
C ILE A 144 8.70 4.78 -7.96
N THR A 145 9.87 4.80 -7.29
CA THR A 145 10.05 4.44 -5.87
C THR A 145 9.26 5.34 -4.92
N ASP A 146 9.00 6.59 -5.29
CA ASP A 146 8.22 7.52 -4.48
C ASP A 146 6.71 7.30 -4.65
N ARG A 147 6.28 6.65 -5.74
CA ARG A 147 4.88 6.31 -6.03
C ARG A 147 4.49 4.92 -5.54
N ILE A 148 5.34 3.92 -5.81
CA ILE A 148 5.11 2.53 -5.43
C ILE A 148 5.84 2.26 -4.11
N LYS A 149 5.09 2.38 -3.02
CA LYS A 149 5.65 2.42 -1.65
C LYS A 149 5.66 1.05 -1.00
N GLU A 150 6.54 0.91 -0.02
CA GLU A 150 6.48 -0.23 0.89
C GLU A 150 5.18 -0.24 1.72
N ILE A 151 4.75 -1.43 2.10
CA ILE A 151 3.57 -1.63 2.93
C ILE A 151 4.02 -2.25 4.25
N LYS A 152 3.61 -1.64 5.37
CA LYS A 152 3.84 -2.17 6.71
C LYS A 152 2.52 -2.61 7.32
N VAL A 153 2.39 -3.90 7.60
CA VAL A 153 1.22 -4.50 8.25
C VAL A 153 1.57 -4.82 9.69
N LEU A 154 0.95 -4.09 10.63
CA LEU A 154 1.19 -4.27 12.07
C LEU A 154 0.55 -5.56 12.58
N GLY A 155 1.28 -6.31 13.40
CA GLY A 155 0.81 -7.53 14.05
C GLY A 155 -0.37 -7.26 15.00
N ALA A 156 -0.40 -6.09 15.63
CA ALA A 156 -1.52 -5.64 16.45
C ALA A 156 -2.80 -5.29 15.65
N SER A 157 -2.79 -5.38 14.32
CA SER A 157 -3.93 -5.08 13.44
C SER A 157 -4.42 -6.29 12.63
N PRO A 158 -4.81 -7.41 13.26
CA PRO A 158 -5.31 -8.58 12.55
C PRO A 158 -6.72 -8.33 11.99
N VAL A 159 -7.03 -8.96 10.86
CA VAL A 159 -8.38 -8.92 10.26
C VAL A 159 -9.25 -10.12 10.64
N GLY A 160 -8.67 -11.10 11.35
CA GLY A 160 -9.40 -12.26 11.85
C GLY A 160 -8.47 -13.35 12.38
N TYR A 161 -9.09 -14.46 12.80
CA TYR A 161 -8.41 -15.62 13.38
C TYR A 161 -9.04 -16.91 12.84
N ARG A 162 -8.39 -18.04 13.10
CA ARG A 162 -9.04 -19.34 12.94
C ARG A 162 -10.27 -19.46 13.86
N GLN A 163 -11.34 -20.10 13.39
CA GLN A 163 -12.64 -20.23 14.08
C GLN A 163 -12.67 -21.16 15.31
N ASN A 164 -11.62 -21.16 16.14
CA ASN A 164 -11.52 -21.97 17.37
C ASN A 164 -11.37 -21.12 18.65
N ASP A 165 -11.92 -19.90 18.62
CA ASP A 165 -11.81 -18.81 19.62
C ASP A 165 -10.71 -19.02 20.68
N LYS A 166 -9.55 -18.39 20.45
CA LYS A 166 -8.39 -18.41 21.35
C LYS A 166 -8.07 -17.04 21.91
N ARG A 167 -9.09 -16.20 22.11
CA ARG A 167 -8.92 -14.84 22.67
C ARG A 167 -8.16 -14.82 24.00
N GLY A 168 -8.41 -15.78 24.90
CA GLY A 168 -7.70 -15.88 26.18
C GLY A 168 -6.20 -16.22 26.06
N ASN A 169 -5.76 -16.64 24.88
CA ASN A 169 -4.37 -16.98 24.55
C ASN A 169 -3.71 -15.94 23.65
N THR A 170 -4.45 -14.89 23.24
CA THR A 170 -3.97 -13.84 22.35
C THR A 170 -3.73 -12.56 23.15
N PHE A 171 -2.49 -12.11 23.16
CA PHE A 171 -2.03 -10.92 23.86
C PHE A 171 -1.66 -9.84 22.84
N PHE A 172 -2.26 -8.67 22.98
CA PHE A 172 -1.79 -7.44 22.35
C PHE A 172 -0.94 -6.71 23.38
N ARG A 173 0.35 -6.54 23.09
CA ARG A 173 1.33 -6.11 24.10
C ARG A 173 2.01 -4.84 23.65
N ASP A 174 2.07 -3.86 24.54
CA ASP A 174 2.93 -2.68 24.40
C ASP A 174 4.19 -2.90 25.23
N LYS A 175 5.34 -2.86 24.57
CA LYS A 175 6.62 -3.24 25.16
C LYS A 175 7.70 -2.24 24.79
N ARG A 176 8.84 -2.35 25.48
CA ARG A 176 10.08 -1.66 25.11
C ARG A 176 11.07 -2.69 24.60
N ASP A 177 11.75 -2.35 23.51
CA ASP A 177 12.91 -3.12 23.08
C ASP A 177 14.11 -2.89 24.04
N THR A 178 15.22 -3.59 23.82
CA THR A 178 16.42 -3.45 24.64
C THR A 178 17.08 -2.08 24.55
N LEU A 179 16.71 -1.27 23.56
CA LEU A 179 17.14 0.12 23.37
C LEU A 179 16.16 1.14 23.97
N GLY A 180 15.05 0.66 24.54
CA GLY A 180 14.01 1.49 25.16
C GLY A 180 12.93 2.00 24.21
N ASN A 181 12.97 1.65 22.92
CA ASN A 181 11.96 2.06 21.94
C ASN A 181 10.64 1.33 22.22
N LEU A 182 9.54 2.08 22.20
CA LEU A 182 8.20 1.51 22.32
C LEU A 182 7.82 0.78 21.04
N TYR A 183 7.25 -0.41 21.19
CA TYR A 183 6.65 -1.16 20.09
C TYR A 183 5.43 -1.93 20.58
N SER A 184 4.52 -2.23 19.66
CA SER A 184 3.33 -3.02 19.92
C SER A 184 3.36 -4.29 19.08
N ASP A 185 3.09 -5.44 19.70
CA ASP A 185 3.04 -6.71 19.01
C ASP A 185 1.80 -7.53 19.36
N LEU A 186 1.63 -8.62 18.61
CA LEU A 186 0.68 -9.67 18.90
C LEU A 186 1.45 -10.94 19.24
N GLU A 187 1.12 -11.53 20.39
CA GLU A 187 1.57 -12.87 20.79
C GLU A 187 0.34 -13.79 20.96
N VAL A 188 0.35 -14.94 20.29
CA VAL A 188 -0.56 -16.05 20.60
C VAL A 188 0.26 -17.14 21.27
N TYR A 189 -0.03 -17.42 22.53
CA TYR A 189 0.74 -18.36 23.33
C TYR A 189 -0.17 -19.42 23.96
N ASP A 190 0.35 -20.65 24.02
CA ASP A 190 -0.32 -21.81 24.64
C ASP A 190 -1.75 -22.12 24.15
N HIS A 191 -2.04 -21.84 22.87
CA HIS A 191 -3.40 -22.02 22.32
C HIS A 191 -3.80 -23.49 22.06
N LYS A 192 -2.84 -24.44 22.11
CA LYS A 192 -3.02 -25.90 21.96
C LYS A 192 -3.74 -26.36 20.68
N VAL A 193 -3.66 -25.58 19.59
CA VAL A 193 -4.34 -25.88 18.32
C VAL A 193 -3.32 -26.02 17.21
N THR A 194 -3.25 -27.19 16.57
CA THR A 194 -2.33 -27.39 15.46
C THR A 194 -2.70 -26.49 14.29
N SER A 195 -1.73 -25.78 13.70
CA SER A 195 -1.96 -24.85 12.59
C SER A 195 -2.98 -23.76 12.93
N PHE A 196 -2.92 -23.24 14.15
CA PHE A 196 -3.59 -21.98 14.47
C PHE A 196 -2.97 -20.86 13.64
N TYR A 197 -3.80 -19.91 13.22
CA TYR A 197 -3.33 -18.79 12.41
C TYR A 197 -4.07 -17.51 12.76
N VAL A 198 -3.40 -16.40 12.47
CA VAL A 198 -3.94 -15.04 12.51
C VAL A 198 -3.99 -14.52 11.08
N LYS A 199 -5.11 -13.91 10.71
CA LYS A 199 -5.35 -13.38 9.36
C LYS A 199 -4.94 -11.92 9.30
N TYR A 200 -4.28 -11.55 8.22
CA TYR A 200 -3.89 -10.18 7.91
C TYR A 200 -4.16 -9.87 6.44
N ARG A 201 -4.05 -8.59 6.10
CA ARG A 201 -4.15 -8.12 4.73
C ARG A 201 -3.25 -6.90 4.54
N ALA A 202 -2.39 -6.93 3.55
CA ALA A 202 -1.80 -5.73 2.99
C ALA A 202 -2.83 -5.11 2.04
N SER A 203 -3.35 -3.93 2.39
CA SER A 203 -4.32 -3.19 1.58
C SER A 203 -3.61 -2.35 0.52
N ASN A 204 -4.22 -2.19 -0.66
CA ASN A 204 -3.69 -1.39 -1.77
C ASN A 204 -2.29 -1.84 -2.25
N ALA A 205 -2.01 -3.16 -2.18
CA ALA A 205 -0.80 -3.73 -2.75
C ALA A 205 -0.83 -3.59 -4.28
N ASN A 206 0.18 -2.94 -4.84
CA ASN A 206 0.45 -2.88 -6.27
C ASN A 206 0.71 -4.27 -6.87
N SER A 207 0.35 -4.41 -8.15
CA SER A 207 0.69 -5.59 -8.96
C SER A 207 2.19 -5.60 -9.24
N ILE A 208 2.95 -6.22 -8.34
CA ILE A 208 4.41 -6.31 -8.37
C ILE A 208 4.87 -7.44 -7.44
N ARG A 209 6.14 -7.82 -7.58
CA ARG A 209 6.85 -8.65 -6.62
C ARG A 209 7.24 -7.85 -5.38
N TYR A 210 7.06 -8.44 -4.21
CA TYR A 210 7.49 -7.87 -2.93
C TYR A 210 8.51 -8.77 -2.24
N LYS A 211 9.57 -8.16 -1.71
CA LYS A 211 10.40 -8.76 -0.65
C LYS A 211 9.66 -8.61 0.68
N VAL A 212 9.56 -9.70 1.42
CA VAL A 212 8.83 -9.76 2.68
C VAL A 212 9.83 -9.86 3.83
N TYR A 213 9.68 -8.95 4.79
CA TYR A 213 10.46 -8.91 6.02
C TYR A 213 9.52 -9.04 7.21
N GLY A 214 9.89 -9.84 8.20
CA GLY A 214 9.13 -10.00 9.43
C GLY A 214 9.93 -9.54 10.64
N ARG A 215 9.26 -8.85 11.56
CA ARG A 215 9.80 -8.51 12.88
C ARG A 215 8.91 -9.08 13.98
N GLY A 216 9.53 -9.78 14.91
CA GLY A 216 8.87 -10.46 16.02
C GLY A 216 9.90 -10.67 17.11
N ILE A 217 9.60 -10.20 18.32
CA ILE A 217 10.57 -10.11 19.42
C ILE A 217 10.07 -10.98 20.56
N LEU A 218 10.87 -11.94 21.00
CA LEU A 218 10.57 -12.84 22.12
C LEU A 218 11.68 -12.81 23.18
N GLY A 219 11.33 -13.25 24.39
CA GLY A 219 12.29 -13.48 25.47
C GLY A 219 12.64 -12.23 26.28
N LEU A 220 11.84 -11.17 26.19
CA LEU A 220 11.95 -10.06 27.15
C LEU A 220 11.43 -10.50 28.53
N ALA A 221 11.88 -9.82 29.58
CA ALA A 221 11.44 -10.12 30.93
C ALA A 221 9.90 -10.00 31.04
N GLY A 222 9.24 -11.07 31.47
CA GLY A 222 7.78 -11.16 31.55
C GLY A 222 7.09 -11.80 30.33
N ASP A 223 7.84 -12.15 29.28
CA ASP A 223 7.27 -12.85 28.13
C ASP A 223 6.91 -14.32 28.46
N PRO A 224 5.69 -14.78 28.11
CA PRO A 224 5.31 -16.19 28.23
C PRO A 224 6.19 -17.11 27.36
N GLN A 225 6.50 -16.70 26.12
CA GLN A 225 7.39 -17.44 25.24
C GLN A 225 8.86 -17.04 25.45
N THR A 226 9.66 -18.01 25.92
CA THR A 226 11.08 -17.81 26.23
C THR A 226 12.04 -18.64 25.37
N ALA A 227 11.53 -19.55 24.54
CA ALA A 227 12.33 -20.36 23.62
C ALA A 227 12.14 -19.90 22.16
N ALA A 228 13.17 -20.04 21.33
CA ALA A 228 13.05 -19.82 19.89
C ALA A 228 12.06 -20.82 19.27
N PHE A 229 11.36 -20.39 18.23
CA PHE A 229 10.39 -21.21 17.51
C PHE A 229 10.28 -20.77 16.06
N THR A 230 9.57 -21.56 15.25
CA THR A 230 9.25 -21.23 13.87
C THR A 230 7.75 -21.02 13.71
N GLN A 231 7.39 -19.98 12.98
CA GLN A 231 6.05 -19.76 12.43
C GLN A 231 6.16 -19.59 10.91
N ASN A 232 5.05 -19.62 10.20
CA ASN A 232 5.02 -19.63 8.75
C ASN A 232 4.09 -18.52 8.23
N VAL A 233 4.48 -17.86 7.14
CA VAL A 233 3.64 -16.89 6.43
C VAL A 233 3.10 -17.51 5.16
N TYR A 234 1.77 -17.57 5.03
CA TYR A 234 1.07 -18.10 3.86
C TYR A 234 0.29 -17.00 3.17
N PHE A 235 0.23 -17.02 1.84
CA PHE A 235 -0.49 -16.02 1.05
C PHE A 235 -1.70 -16.64 0.36
N PHE A 236 -2.78 -15.88 0.27
CA PHE A 236 -4.00 -16.31 -0.39
C PHE A 236 -3.76 -16.53 -1.88
N ASN A 237 -4.20 -17.68 -2.39
CA ASN A 237 -4.11 -18.02 -3.79
C ASN A 237 -5.50 -17.90 -4.43
N PRO A 238 -5.75 -16.89 -5.29
CA PRO A 238 -7.06 -16.73 -5.92
C PRO A 238 -7.44 -17.89 -6.84
N ALA A 239 -6.46 -18.67 -7.32
CA ALA A 239 -6.71 -19.85 -8.14
C ALA A 239 -7.02 -21.12 -7.31
N ALA A 240 -6.86 -21.09 -5.97
CA ALA A 240 -7.11 -22.24 -5.12
C ALA A 240 -8.61 -22.40 -4.84
N VAL A 241 -9.11 -23.63 -4.95
CA VAL A 241 -10.49 -23.99 -4.62
C VAL A 241 -10.48 -25.01 -3.49
N SER A 242 -11.03 -24.65 -2.33
CA SER A 242 -11.13 -25.53 -1.17
C SER A 242 -12.25 -25.12 -0.24
N THR A 243 -12.88 -26.09 0.41
CA THR A 243 -13.82 -25.87 1.53
C THR A 243 -13.10 -25.66 2.86
N VAL A 244 -11.81 -25.98 2.92
CA VAL A 244 -10.97 -25.77 4.10
C VAL A 244 -10.18 -24.49 3.89
N GLU A 245 -10.47 -23.45 4.68
CA GLU A 245 -9.91 -22.11 4.48
C GLU A 245 -8.38 -22.09 4.35
N VAL A 246 -7.67 -22.84 5.19
CA VAL A 246 -6.20 -22.84 5.20
C VAL A 246 -5.61 -23.28 3.85
N ASN A 247 -6.30 -24.16 3.13
CA ASN A 247 -5.84 -24.66 1.83
C ASN A 247 -6.01 -23.62 0.71
N LEU A 248 -6.77 -22.54 0.95
CA LEU A 248 -6.83 -21.39 0.05
C LEU A 248 -5.57 -20.51 0.14
N TYR A 249 -4.75 -20.70 1.18
CA TYR A 249 -3.51 -19.95 1.39
C TYR A 249 -2.31 -20.81 1.01
N ASN A 250 -2.12 -21.02 -0.29
CA ASN A 250 -1.02 -21.82 -0.85
C ASN A 250 -0.36 -21.12 -2.04
N LYS A 251 -0.41 -19.78 -2.09
CA LYS A 251 0.16 -19.02 -3.20
C LYS A 251 1.66 -19.30 -3.30
N PRO A 252 2.20 -19.57 -4.51
CA PRO A 252 3.62 -19.78 -4.69
C PRO A 252 4.44 -18.58 -4.20
N VAL A 253 5.49 -18.86 -3.43
CA VAL A 253 6.47 -17.88 -2.96
C VAL A 253 7.88 -18.38 -3.25
N VAL A 254 8.83 -17.46 -3.25
CA VAL A 254 10.26 -17.79 -3.14
C VAL A 254 10.64 -17.55 -1.68
N ASN A 255 11.11 -18.56 -0.95
CA ASN A 255 11.49 -18.39 0.45
C ASN A 255 12.86 -17.68 0.59
N SER A 256 13.30 -17.43 1.82
CA SER A 256 14.57 -16.76 2.11
C SER A 256 15.82 -17.49 1.59
N THR A 257 15.73 -18.79 1.24
CA THR A 257 16.81 -19.56 0.63
C THR A 257 16.76 -19.56 -0.91
N GLY A 258 15.81 -18.83 -1.52
CA GLY A 258 15.63 -18.80 -2.97
C GLY A 258 14.85 -19.99 -3.54
N ALA A 259 14.25 -20.84 -2.70
CA ALA A 259 13.50 -22.01 -3.14
C ALA A 259 12.01 -21.69 -3.30
N ASN A 260 11.38 -22.27 -4.33
CA ASN A 260 9.92 -22.22 -4.49
C ASN A 260 9.24 -22.98 -3.34
N ALA A 261 8.28 -22.34 -2.69
CA ALA A 261 7.54 -22.90 -1.57
C ALA A 261 6.07 -22.44 -1.59
N ALA A 262 5.24 -23.07 -0.75
CA ALA A 262 3.85 -22.65 -0.53
C ALA A 262 3.71 -21.65 0.65
N PHE A 263 4.80 -21.41 1.38
CA PHE A 263 4.86 -20.52 2.53
C PHE A 263 6.30 -20.06 2.81
N MET A 264 6.43 -18.99 3.57
CA MET A 264 7.72 -18.48 4.05
C MET A 264 7.93 -18.92 5.50
N PRO A 265 8.91 -19.80 5.79
CA PRO A 265 9.26 -20.12 7.17
C PRO A 265 9.92 -18.91 7.84
N TRP A 266 9.51 -18.64 9.07
CA TRP A 266 9.97 -17.52 9.87
C TRP A 266 10.40 -18.01 11.25
N ALA A 267 11.72 -18.09 11.44
CA ALA A 267 12.31 -18.35 12.75
C ALA A 267 12.25 -17.07 13.60
N VAL A 268 11.57 -17.13 14.74
CA VAL A 268 11.59 -16.07 15.74
C VAL A 268 12.62 -16.47 16.79
N THR A 269 13.69 -15.68 16.87
CA THR A 269 14.84 -15.94 17.75
C THR A 269 14.82 -15.00 18.96
N MET A 270 15.45 -15.44 20.04
CA MET A 270 15.48 -14.67 21.30
C MET A 270 16.12 -13.30 21.09
N LEU A 271 15.47 -12.25 21.62
CA LEU A 271 15.97 -10.87 21.65
C LEU A 271 16.47 -10.35 20.29
N ASN A 272 15.95 -10.90 19.20
CA ASN A 272 16.24 -10.38 17.88
C ASN A 272 15.36 -9.17 17.61
N HIS A 273 15.98 -7.99 17.63
CA HIS A 273 15.32 -6.71 17.37
C HIS A 273 15.37 -6.30 15.90
N ASP A 274 16.02 -7.09 15.04
CA ASP A 274 16.14 -6.80 13.62
C ASP A 274 14.99 -7.43 12.83
N GLU A 275 14.82 -6.93 11.61
CA GLU A 275 13.93 -7.55 10.63
C GLU A 275 14.60 -8.78 10.01
N VAL A 276 13.82 -9.83 9.81
CA VAL A 276 14.26 -11.05 9.14
C VAL A 276 13.66 -11.11 7.74
N TYR A 277 14.51 -11.29 6.73
CA TYR A 277 14.05 -11.54 5.37
C TYR A 277 13.41 -12.93 5.25
N LEU A 278 12.16 -12.98 4.80
CA LEU A 278 11.35 -14.20 4.73
C LEU A 278 11.28 -14.80 3.32
N GLY A 279 11.43 -13.95 2.30
CA GLY A 279 11.32 -14.35 0.90
C GLY A 279 10.63 -13.31 0.02
N GLU A 280 10.13 -13.74 -1.13
CA GLU A 280 9.41 -12.93 -2.10
C GLU A 280 8.05 -13.53 -2.46
N VAL A 281 7.07 -12.66 -2.66
CA VAL A 281 5.74 -13.01 -3.16
C VAL A 281 5.37 -12.08 -4.30
N VAL A 282 4.75 -12.61 -5.35
CA VAL A 282 4.20 -11.82 -6.45
C VAL A 282 2.76 -11.47 -6.14
N GLN A 283 2.39 -10.20 -6.17
CA GLN A 283 0.99 -9.78 -6.22
C GLN A 283 0.61 -9.62 -7.70
N ASP A 284 -0.33 -10.43 -8.18
CA ASP A 284 -0.70 -10.41 -9.60
C ASP A 284 -1.58 -9.20 -9.95
N GLU A 285 -2.30 -8.67 -8.96
CA GLU A 285 -3.32 -7.64 -9.16
C GLU A 285 -3.30 -6.58 -8.05
N PHE A 286 -3.59 -5.34 -8.40
CA PHE A 286 -3.77 -4.27 -7.47
C PHE A 286 -4.94 -4.53 -6.51
N GLY A 287 -4.67 -4.39 -5.22
CA GLY A 287 -5.71 -4.41 -4.20
C GLY A 287 -5.28 -5.10 -2.92
N ALA A 288 -6.10 -6.01 -2.43
CA ALA A 288 -5.80 -6.76 -1.22
C ALA A 288 -4.79 -7.87 -1.51
N LEU A 289 -3.75 -7.98 -0.67
CA LEU A 289 -2.91 -9.18 -0.53
C LEU A 289 -3.22 -9.81 0.84
N PRO A 290 -4.16 -10.77 0.92
CA PRO A 290 -4.47 -11.48 2.15
C PRO A 290 -3.39 -12.51 2.48
N PHE A 291 -3.07 -12.64 3.76
CA PHE A 291 -2.09 -13.61 4.23
C PHE A 291 -2.39 -14.10 5.65
N LEU A 292 -1.81 -15.23 6.01
CA LEU A 292 -1.85 -15.83 7.34
C LEU A 292 -0.45 -15.82 7.93
N VAL A 293 -0.36 -15.50 9.23
CA VAL A 293 0.76 -15.96 10.06
C VAL A 293 0.26 -17.16 10.85
N MET A 294 0.92 -18.30 10.70
CA MET A 294 0.48 -19.59 11.23
C MET A 294 1.58 -20.23 12.06
N CYS A 295 1.21 -20.83 13.19
CA CYS A 295 2.16 -21.57 14.01
C CYS A 295 2.69 -22.82 13.31
N ALA A 296 3.93 -23.21 13.60
CA ALA A 296 4.40 -24.57 13.34
C ALA A 296 3.87 -25.51 14.43
N GLY A 297 3.12 -26.55 14.04
CA GLY A 297 2.49 -27.46 15.01
C GLY A 297 1.53 -26.69 15.92
N THR A 298 1.74 -26.77 17.23
CA THR A 298 1.00 -26.03 18.28
C THR A 298 1.83 -24.91 18.92
N GLY A 299 2.94 -24.52 18.28
CA GLY A 299 3.82 -23.47 18.76
C GLY A 299 3.17 -22.08 18.77
N PRO A 300 3.83 -21.07 19.34
CA PRO A 300 3.27 -19.72 19.44
C PRO A 300 3.28 -18.98 18.10
N ILE A 301 2.64 -17.81 18.09
CA ILE A 301 2.76 -16.80 17.03
C ILE A 301 3.21 -15.50 17.67
N ILE A 302 4.29 -14.87 17.20
CA ILE A 302 4.72 -13.53 17.63
C ILE A 302 5.00 -12.67 16.41
N ILE A 303 4.36 -11.52 16.34
CA ILE A 303 4.54 -10.57 15.24
C ILE A 303 4.37 -9.13 15.74
N GLU A 304 5.40 -8.32 15.53
CA GLU A 304 5.30 -6.87 15.62
C GLU A 304 4.76 -6.31 14.30
N TYR A 305 5.35 -6.71 13.17
CA TYR A 305 4.85 -6.38 11.83
C TYR A 305 5.45 -7.27 10.73
N LEU A 306 4.81 -7.25 9.55
CA LEU A 306 5.42 -7.61 8.27
C LEU A 306 5.60 -6.36 7.41
N ARG A 307 6.74 -6.25 6.73
CA ARG A 307 7.07 -5.18 5.78
C ARG A 307 7.24 -5.77 4.38
N PHE A 308 6.54 -5.18 3.42
CA PHE A 308 6.50 -5.59 2.03
C PHE A 308 7.18 -4.52 1.19
N VAL A 309 8.36 -4.84 0.64
CA VAL A 309 9.17 -3.91 -0.14
C VAL A 309 9.00 -4.23 -1.63
N PRO A 310 8.44 -3.34 -2.44
CA PRO A 310 8.26 -3.59 -3.87
C PRO A 310 9.62 -3.75 -4.57
N VAL A 311 9.72 -4.72 -5.47
CA VAL A 311 10.88 -4.94 -6.33
C VAL A 311 10.64 -4.23 -7.65
N ILE A 312 11.05 -2.96 -7.69
CA ILE A 312 10.97 -2.11 -8.89
C ILE A 312 12.10 -2.51 -9.84
N GLN A 313 11.74 -2.76 -11.10
CA GLN A 313 12.66 -3.11 -12.19
C GLN A 313 13.02 -1.88 -13.02
#